data_AF-A0A8J7LGE5-F1
#
_entry.id   AF-A0A8J7LGE5-F1
#
_cell.length_a   1.000
_cell.length_b   1.000
_cell.length_c   1.000
_cell.angle_alpha   90.00
_cell.angle_beta   90.00
_cell.angle_gamma   90.00
#
_symmetry.space_group_name_H-M   'P 1'
#
loop_
_entity.id
_entity.type
_entity.pdbx_description
1 polymer ?
#
loop_
_entity_poly.entity_id
_entity_poly.type
_entity_poly.pdbx_seq_one_letter_code
_entity_poly.pdbx_strand_id
1 'polypeptide(L)'
;MSQNTNKINLPWTEEHEAFCYQHHIPPAAKSLWQWLIRQGEIASEIEPDLSQFNAWIEKHRGKAYSHNYLKQMFELLLNHRVVQVVKQYSWQIYKLLVRPLDWLKPRREKNLQNSNSSYNLQPSNDSNAVKESLQQQHSTNKQLLLDNGIYYDDDITQVLHRPTNEIKLAILIFILRGGFEEIKNPEGFIRDCLRGKWWEHPRNYNHLLQAYGNSTEWDELFPSG
;
A
#
# COMPACT_ATOMS: atom_id res chain seq x y z
N MET A 1 -26.98 4.18 -27.52
CA MET A 1 -26.54 5.52 -27.09
C MET A 1 -25.19 5.37 -26.42
N SER A 2 -24.11 5.66 -27.14
CA SER A 2 -22.74 5.42 -26.69
C SER A 2 -22.30 6.60 -25.83
N GLN A 3 -22.06 6.36 -24.54
CA GLN A 3 -21.52 7.38 -23.65
C GLN A 3 -20.06 7.64 -24.04
N ASN A 4 -19.80 8.84 -24.57
CA ASN A 4 -18.46 9.41 -24.67
C ASN A 4 -17.98 9.67 -23.25
N THR A 5 -17.22 8.75 -22.68
CA THR A 5 -16.39 9.04 -21.51
C THR A 5 -15.33 10.04 -21.95
N ASN A 6 -15.42 11.26 -21.41
CA ASN A 6 -14.43 12.31 -21.66
C ASN A 6 -13.06 11.77 -21.24
N LYS A 7 -12.22 11.42 -22.22
CA LYS A 7 -10.82 11.03 -21.99
C LYS A 7 -10.08 12.27 -21.49
N ILE A 8 -9.98 12.41 -20.17
CA ILE A 8 -9.08 13.40 -19.57
C ILE A 8 -7.66 12.93 -19.90
N ASN A 9 -7.08 13.50 -20.96
CA ASN A 9 -5.66 13.33 -21.28
C ASN A 9 -4.84 13.99 -20.17
N LEU A 10 -4.51 13.23 -19.14
CA LEU A 10 -3.60 13.70 -18.10
C LEU A 10 -2.20 13.87 -18.69
N PRO A 11 -1.60 15.08 -18.57
CA PRO A 11 -0.31 15.35 -19.18
C PRO A 11 0.79 14.59 -18.43
N TRP A 12 1.65 13.93 -19.18
CA TRP A 12 2.89 13.36 -18.66
C TRP A 12 3.77 14.50 -18.13
N THR A 13 3.97 14.55 -16.81
CA THR A 13 4.70 15.64 -16.12
C THR A 13 6.19 15.33 -15.96
N GLU A 14 6.98 16.38 -15.69
CA GLU A 14 8.42 16.28 -15.38
C GLU A 14 8.71 15.35 -14.20
N GLU A 15 7.78 15.23 -13.24
CA GLU A 15 7.88 14.29 -12.12
C GLU A 15 7.90 12.82 -12.57
N HIS A 16 7.15 12.47 -13.63
CA HIS A 16 7.19 11.12 -14.21
C HIS A 16 8.56 10.83 -14.83
N GLU A 17 9.19 11.84 -15.45
CA GLU A 17 10.53 11.71 -16.01
C GLU A 17 11.57 11.53 -14.92
N ALA A 18 11.52 12.36 -13.88
CA ALA A 18 12.39 12.24 -12.71
C ALA A 18 12.29 10.84 -12.07
N PHE A 19 11.09 10.29 -11.95
CA PHE A 19 10.88 8.93 -11.43
C PHE A 19 11.53 7.86 -12.32
N CYS A 20 11.38 7.97 -13.64
CA CYS A 20 12.03 7.06 -14.58
C CYS A 20 13.56 7.09 -14.44
N TYR A 21 14.16 8.27 -14.26
CA TYR A 21 15.60 8.40 -14.05
C TYR A 21 16.04 7.81 -12.70
N GLN A 22 15.32 8.11 -11.63
CA GLN A 22 15.65 7.62 -10.28
C GLN A 22 15.59 6.09 -10.18
N HIS A 23 14.58 5.48 -10.80
CA HIS A 23 14.34 4.03 -10.75
C HIS A 23 14.92 3.27 -11.95
N HIS A 24 15.71 3.94 -12.80
CA HIS A 24 16.35 3.34 -13.97
C HIS A 24 15.34 2.62 -14.90
N ILE A 25 14.14 3.21 -15.07
CA ILE A 25 13.07 2.63 -15.86
C ILE A 25 13.46 2.68 -17.34
N PRO A 26 13.50 1.54 -18.06
CA PRO A 26 13.86 1.51 -19.47
C PRO A 26 12.87 2.30 -20.34
N PRO A 27 13.30 2.84 -21.50
CA PRO A 27 12.44 3.61 -22.40
C PRO A 27 11.16 2.88 -22.83
N ALA A 28 11.21 1.56 -23.00
CA ALA A 28 10.05 0.76 -23.36
C ALA A 28 8.99 0.72 -22.23
N ALA A 29 9.43 0.57 -20.98
CA ALA A 29 8.56 0.63 -19.81
C ALA A 29 8.00 2.06 -19.60
N LYS A 30 8.81 3.10 -19.88
CA LYS A 30 8.34 4.49 -19.90
C LYS A 30 7.21 4.69 -20.92
N SER A 31 7.37 4.22 -22.16
CA SER A 31 6.34 4.33 -23.19
C SER A 31 5.07 3.57 -22.84
N LEU A 32 5.20 2.41 -22.19
CA LEU A 32 4.06 1.64 -21.69
C LEU A 32 3.31 2.40 -20.60
N TRP A 33 4.02 2.98 -19.64
CA TRP A 33 3.42 3.79 -18.59
C TRP A 33 2.71 5.04 -19.14
N GLN A 34 3.36 5.75 -20.06
CA GLN A 34 2.76 6.87 -20.78
C GLN A 34 1.46 6.48 -21.50
N TRP A 35 1.45 5.31 -22.14
CA TRP A 35 0.27 4.82 -22.82
C TRP A 35 -0.84 4.46 -21.82
N LEU A 36 -0.52 3.82 -20.68
CA LEU A 36 -1.49 3.49 -19.64
C LEU A 36 -2.16 4.73 -19.05
N ILE A 37 -1.40 5.79 -18.77
CA ILE A 37 -1.95 7.09 -18.30
C ILE A 37 -2.90 7.71 -19.33
N ARG A 38 -2.67 7.48 -20.64
CA ARG A 38 -3.55 7.99 -21.70
C ARG A 38 -4.84 7.19 -21.86
N GLN A 39 -4.92 5.96 -21.35
CA GLN A 39 -6.10 5.09 -21.52
C GLN A 39 -7.19 5.30 -20.46
N GLY A 40 -6.88 5.93 -19.32
CA GLY A 40 -7.89 6.15 -18.28
C GLY A 40 -7.52 7.21 -17.24
N GLU A 41 -8.45 7.46 -16.33
CA GLU A 41 -8.25 8.33 -15.17
C GLU A 41 -7.28 7.66 -14.19
N ILE A 42 -6.32 8.45 -13.69
CA ILE A 42 -5.39 8.02 -12.64
C ILE A 42 -6.21 7.58 -11.41
N ALA A 43 -5.82 6.47 -10.79
CA ALA A 43 -6.52 5.78 -9.70
C ALA A 43 -7.84 5.07 -10.07
N SER A 44 -8.27 5.08 -11.34
CA SER A 44 -9.40 4.29 -11.81
C SER A 44 -8.97 2.92 -12.34
N GLU A 45 -9.85 1.93 -12.20
CA GLU A 45 -9.65 0.60 -12.77
C GLU A 45 -9.72 0.69 -14.30
N ILE A 46 -8.59 0.47 -14.96
CA ILE A 46 -8.49 0.38 -16.41
C ILE A 46 -8.38 -1.08 -16.83
N GLU A 47 -8.95 -1.44 -17.98
CA GLU A 47 -8.79 -2.77 -18.57
C GLU A 47 -7.87 -2.72 -19.81
N PRO A 48 -6.57 -2.43 -19.65
CA PRO A 48 -5.68 -2.31 -20.79
C PRO A 48 -5.38 -3.67 -21.41
N ASP A 49 -5.40 -3.65 -22.74
CA ASP A 49 -4.96 -4.74 -23.58
C ASP A 49 -3.54 -4.46 -24.10
N LEU A 50 -2.58 -5.29 -23.70
CA LEU A 50 -1.18 -5.16 -24.12
C LEU A 50 -1.01 -5.36 -25.63
N SER A 51 -1.94 -6.04 -26.31
CA SER A 51 -1.92 -6.15 -27.77
C SER A 51 -2.22 -4.81 -28.45
N GLN A 52 -3.13 -4.01 -27.89
CA GLN A 52 -3.45 -2.66 -28.36
C GLN A 52 -2.28 -1.71 -28.16
N PHE A 53 -1.57 -1.83 -27.02
CA PHE A 53 -0.32 -1.10 -26.82
C PHE A 53 0.71 -1.46 -27.89
N ASN A 54 0.86 -2.75 -28.20
CA ASN A 54 1.85 -3.18 -29.18
C ASN A 54 1.53 -2.67 -30.59
N ALA A 55 0.26 -2.70 -30.98
CA ALA A 55 -0.21 -2.10 -32.24
C ALA A 55 0.03 -0.58 -32.30
N TRP A 56 -0.16 0.11 -31.16
CA TRP A 56 0.13 1.54 -31.06
C TRP A 56 1.64 1.83 -31.20
N ILE A 57 2.50 1.04 -30.56
CA ILE A 57 3.95 1.16 -30.71
C ILE A 57 4.39 0.87 -32.13
N GLU A 58 3.86 -0.18 -32.76
CA GLU A 58 4.20 -0.51 -34.15
C GLU A 58 3.87 0.64 -35.09
N LYS A 59 2.75 1.33 -34.88
CA LYS A 59 2.37 2.52 -35.65
C LYS A 59 3.32 3.71 -35.45
N HIS A 60 3.82 3.93 -34.24
CA HIS A 60 4.67 5.10 -33.92
C HIS A 60 6.17 4.86 -34.09
N ARG A 61 6.64 3.63 -33.84
CA ARG A 61 8.05 3.24 -33.86
C ARG A 61 8.40 2.42 -35.11
N GLY A 62 7.41 1.90 -35.84
CA GLY A 62 7.58 1.03 -37.01
C GLY A 62 7.86 -0.44 -36.68
N LYS A 63 8.03 -0.79 -35.41
CA LYS A 63 8.26 -2.18 -34.98
C LYS A 63 7.65 -2.46 -33.61
N ALA A 64 6.80 -3.48 -33.57
CA ALA A 64 6.24 -4.04 -32.35
C ALA A 64 7.33 -4.58 -31.42
N TYR A 65 7.08 -4.50 -30.11
CA TYR A 65 7.89 -5.21 -29.12
C TYR A 65 7.57 -6.71 -29.14
N SER A 66 8.56 -7.54 -28.82
CA SER A 66 8.33 -8.96 -28.61
C SER A 66 7.49 -9.18 -27.35
N HIS A 67 6.68 -10.23 -27.37
CA HIS A 67 5.80 -10.59 -26.27
C HIS A 67 6.51 -10.68 -24.91
N ASN A 68 7.62 -11.44 -24.87
CA ASN A 68 8.37 -11.65 -23.63
C ASN A 68 8.99 -10.35 -23.10
N TYR A 69 9.40 -9.47 -24.01
CA TYR A 69 9.96 -8.18 -23.64
C TYR A 69 8.89 -7.25 -23.05
N LEU A 70 7.68 -7.22 -23.63
CA LEU A 70 6.55 -6.47 -23.06
C LEU A 70 6.20 -6.97 -21.66
N LYS A 71 6.16 -8.29 -21.47
CA LYS A 71 5.90 -8.91 -20.18
C LYS A 71 6.94 -8.47 -19.14
N GLN A 72 8.22 -8.50 -19.48
CA GLN A 72 9.29 -8.02 -18.59
C GLN A 72 9.15 -6.53 -18.24
N MET A 73 8.83 -5.68 -19.22
CA MET A 73 8.63 -4.25 -18.97
C MET A 73 7.40 -3.99 -18.09
N PHE A 74 6.34 -4.79 -18.28
CA PHE A 74 5.14 -4.74 -17.46
C PHE A 74 5.42 -5.17 -16.01
N GLU A 75 6.13 -6.29 -15.82
CA GLU A 75 6.59 -6.74 -14.50
C GLU A 75 7.48 -5.70 -13.80
N LEU A 76 8.32 -5.00 -14.56
CA LEU A 76 9.14 -3.90 -14.03
C LEU A 76 8.27 -2.77 -13.48
N LEU A 77 7.21 -2.37 -14.19
CA LEU A 77 6.26 -1.37 -13.69
C LEU A 77 5.49 -1.84 -12.43
N LEU A 78 5.16 -3.14 -12.35
CA LEU A 78 4.57 -3.73 -11.14
C LEU A 78 5.53 -3.68 -9.95
N ASN A 79 6.80 -4.03 -10.17
CA ASN A 79 7.84 -4.03 -9.14
C ASN A 79 8.07 -2.63 -8.56
N HIS A 80 8.00 -1.60 -9.41
CA HIS A 80 8.08 -0.20 -8.98
C HIS A 80 6.75 0.36 -8.44
N ARG A 81 5.73 -0.49 -8.27
CA ARG A 81 4.37 -0.13 -7.78
C ARG A 81 3.66 0.94 -8.61
N VAL A 82 4.12 1.17 -9.84
CA VAL A 82 3.51 2.15 -10.76
C VAL A 82 2.12 1.67 -11.19
N VAL A 83 1.98 0.36 -11.35
CA VAL A 83 0.76 -0.31 -11.77
C VAL A 83 0.44 -1.42 -10.77
N GLN A 84 -0.83 -1.61 -10.47
CA GLN A 84 -1.33 -2.71 -9.65
C GLN A 84 -2.30 -3.56 -10.45
N VAL A 85 -2.10 -4.88 -10.47
CA VAL A 85 -3.05 -5.80 -11.08
C VAL A 85 -4.19 -6.06 -10.10
N VAL A 86 -5.41 -5.70 -10.47
CA VAL A 86 -6.64 -6.02 -9.72
C VAL A 86 -7.16 -7.39 -10.14
N LYS A 87 -7.18 -7.67 -11.45
CA LYS A 87 -7.63 -8.95 -12.00
C LYS A 87 -6.90 -9.25 -13.30
N GLN A 88 -6.62 -10.52 -13.56
CA GLN A 88 -6.06 -10.98 -14.82
C GLN A 88 -7.12 -11.80 -15.55
N TYR A 89 -7.49 -11.40 -16.77
CA TYR A 89 -8.42 -12.16 -17.60
C TYR A 89 -7.68 -13.05 -18.61
N SER A 90 -6.57 -12.55 -19.15
CA SER A 90 -5.63 -13.29 -19.97
C SER A 90 -4.22 -12.76 -19.75
N TRP A 91 -3.21 -13.29 -20.42
CA TRP A 91 -1.88 -12.67 -20.37
C TRP A 91 -1.84 -11.30 -21.07
N GLN A 92 -2.79 -10.99 -21.96
CA GLN A 92 -2.88 -9.72 -22.69
C GLN A 92 -3.75 -8.70 -21.98
N ILE A 93 -4.79 -9.16 -21.29
CA ILE A 93 -5.86 -8.34 -20.77
C ILE A 93 -5.85 -8.40 -19.26
N TYR A 94 -5.61 -7.25 -18.66
CA TYR A 94 -5.58 -7.08 -17.21
C TYR A 94 -6.58 -6.01 -16.81
N LYS A 95 -7.19 -6.17 -15.63
CA LYS A 95 -7.81 -5.10 -14.87
C LYS A 95 -6.74 -4.50 -13.97
N LEU A 96 -6.34 -3.27 -14.23
CA LEU A 96 -5.23 -2.59 -13.58
C LEU A 96 -5.69 -1.32 -12.90
N LEU A 97 -5.00 -0.97 -11.82
CA LEU A 97 -5.09 0.34 -11.19
C LEU A 97 -3.75 1.03 -11.38
N VAL A 98 -3.76 2.17 -12.09
CA VAL A 98 -2.57 3.02 -12.27
C VAL A 98 -2.51 3.98 -11.09
N ARG A 99 -1.46 3.85 -10.27
CA ARG A 99 -1.33 4.68 -9.07
C ARG A 99 -0.93 6.11 -9.45
N PRO A 100 -1.48 7.14 -8.78
CA PRO A 100 -0.97 8.50 -8.89
C PRO A 100 0.49 8.58 -8.43
N LEU A 101 1.28 9.45 -9.05
CA LEU A 101 2.68 9.72 -8.64
C LEU A 101 2.82 10.09 -7.17
N ASP A 102 1.82 10.75 -6.57
CA ASP A 102 1.84 11.12 -5.16
C ASP A 102 1.88 9.90 -4.22
N TRP A 103 1.46 8.73 -4.70
CA TRP A 103 1.55 7.46 -3.98
C TRP A 103 2.89 6.75 -4.19
N LEU A 104 3.71 7.22 -5.14
CA LEU A 104 5.04 6.69 -5.43
C LEU A 104 6.16 7.47 -4.74
N LYS A 105 5.89 8.73 -4.33
CA LYS A 105 6.82 9.49 -3.50
C LYS A 105 6.93 8.78 -2.14
N PRO A 106 8.14 8.45 -1.64
CA PRO A 106 8.27 8.12 -0.22
C PRO A 106 7.71 9.31 0.54
N ARG A 107 6.71 9.07 1.39
CA ARG A 107 6.20 10.10 2.31
C ARG A 107 7.43 10.69 2.95
N ARG A 108 7.76 11.96 2.64
CA ARG A 108 8.94 12.64 3.19
C ARG A 108 8.98 12.25 4.65
N GLU A 109 10.04 11.56 5.06
CA GLU A 109 10.33 11.39 6.48
C GLU A 109 10.33 12.82 7.00
N LYS A 110 9.24 13.23 7.66
CA LYS A 110 9.30 14.37 8.55
C LYS A 110 10.41 13.95 9.48
N ASN A 111 11.58 14.59 9.36
CA ASN A 111 12.72 14.36 10.21
C ASN A 111 12.19 14.33 11.64
N LEU A 112 12.03 13.12 12.19
CA LEU A 112 11.76 12.89 13.61
C LEU A 112 13.11 13.03 14.32
N GLN A 113 13.81 14.13 14.05
CA GLN A 113 14.89 14.58 14.89
C GLN A 113 14.25 15.45 15.96
N ASN A 114 14.05 14.81 17.11
CA ASN A 114 14.01 15.41 18.44
C ASN A 114 13.46 16.83 18.52
N SER A 115 12.20 16.95 18.93
CA SER A 115 11.84 17.99 19.88
C SER A 115 11.22 17.35 21.11
N ASN A 116 12.07 16.67 21.89
CA ASN A 116 11.93 16.70 23.34
C ASN A 116 12.32 18.11 23.81
N SER A 117 11.59 19.14 23.36
CA SER A 117 11.64 20.45 23.98
C SER A 117 10.62 20.41 25.11
N SER A 118 11.13 20.22 26.32
CA SER A 118 10.43 20.53 27.55
C SER A 118 9.98 21.99 27.50
N TYR A 119 8.79 22.24 26.97
CA TYR A 119 8.10 23.50 27.20
C TYR A 119 7.37 23.37 28.53
N ASN A 120 7.93 24.05 29.53
CA ASN A 120 7.22 24.52 30.71
C ASN A 120 6.08 25.47 30.26
N LEU A 121 5.02 24.92 29.69
CA LEU A 121 3.75 25.63 29.51
C LEU A 121 2.73 24.93 30.38
N GLN A 122 2.23 25.65 31.38
CA GLN A 122 1.11 25.22 32.20
C GLN A 122 -0.04 24.80 31.28
N PRO A 123 -0.64 23.61 31.49
CA PRO A 123 -1.82 23.22 30.75
C PRO A 123 -3.01 24.06 31.23
N SER A 124 -3.38 25.07 30.45
CA SER A 124 -4.72 25.66 30.52
C SER A 124 -5.70 24.70 29.88
N ASN A 125 -6.42 23.97 30.74
CA ASN A 125 -7.70 23.28 30.56
C ASN A 125 -8.09 22.81 29.16
N ASP A 126 -7.90 21.49 28.91
CA ASP A 126 -8.89 20.58 28.27
C ASP A 126 -8.39 19.12 28.32
N SER A 127 -7.97 18.67 29.51
CA SER A 127 -7.17 17.44 29.68
C SER A 127 -7.96 16.17 29.99
N ASN A 128 -9.29 16.21 30.04
CA ASN A 128 -10.10 15.03 30.40
C ASN A 128 -10.53 14.21 29.19
N ALA A 129 -10.97 14.84 28.09
CA ALA A 129 -11.49 14.12 26.92
C ALA A 129 -10.41 13.26 26.20
N VAL A 130 -9.17 13.73 26.16
CA VAL A 130 -8.06 13.02 25.48
C VAL A 130 -7.53 11.85 26.33
N LYS A 131 -7.58 11.96 27.66
CA LYS A 131 -7.18 10.85 28.54
C LYS A 131 -8.18 9.71 28.51
N GLU A 132 -9.47 10.04 28.40
CA GLU A 132 -10.56 9.07 28.35
C GLU A 132 -10.53 8.25 27.05
N SER A 133 -10.29 8.90 25.90
CA SER A 133 -10.17 8.20 24.61
C SER A 133 -8.94 7.29 24.52
N LEU A 134 -7.81 7.73 25.07
CA LEU A 134 -6.59 6.90 25.13
C LEU A 134 -6.77 5.71 26.08
N GLN A 135 -7.37 5.90 27.26
CA GLN A 135 -7.66 4.79 28.18
C GLN A 135 -8.62 3.77 27.58
N GLN A 136 -9.64 4.22 26.83
CA GLN A 136 -10.56 3.32 26.13
C GLN A 136 -9.89 2.54 24.98
N GLN A 137 -8.99 3.16 24.22
CA GLN A 137 -8.23 2.46 23.19
C GLN A 137 -7.30 1.41 23.80
N HIS A 138 -6.67 1.72 24.93
CA HIS A 138 -5.80 0.80 25.65
C HIS A 138 -6.53 -0.45 26.14
N SER A 139 -7.69 -0.26 26.77
CA SER A 139 -8.49 -1.39 27.26
C SER A 139 -8.99 -2.25 26.11
N THR A 140 -9.37 -1.63 24.99
CA THR A 140 -9.79 -2.33 23.77
C THR A 140 -8.65 -3.15 23.16
N ASN A 141 -7.47 -2.56 22.99
CA ASN A 141 -6.30 -3.26 22.43
C ASN A 141 -5.84 -4.41 23.33
N LYS A 142 -5.87 -4.22 24.66
CA LYS A 142 -5.53 -5.27 25.62
C LYS A 142 -6.51 -6.45 25.51
N GLN A 143 -7.81 -6.16 25.48
CA GLN A 143 -8.82 -7.21 25.32
C GLN A 143 -8.64 -7.98 24.01
N LEU A 144 -8.40 -7.27 22.91
CA LEU A 144 -8.21 -7.88 21.58
C LEU A 144 -7.02 -8.84 21.55
N LEU A 145 -5.91 -8.50 22.21
CA LEU A 145 -4.74 -9.38 22.35
C LEU A 145 -5.04 -10.60 23.22
N LEU A 146 -5.74 -10.40 24.35
CA LEU A 146 -6.15 -11.48 25.25
C LEU A 146 -7.10 -12.47 24.57
N ASP A 147 -8.07 -11.98 23.80
CA ASP A 147 -9.02 -12.82 23.05
C ASP A 147 -8.30 -13.70 22.01
N ASN A 148 -7.12 -13.28 21.54
CA ASN A 148 -6.26 -14.05 20.65
C ASN A 148 -5.18 -14.87 21.39
N GLY A 149 -5.29 -14.97 22.73
CA GLY A 149 -4.36 -15.74 23.57
C GLY A 149 -2.98 -15.11 23.75
N ILE A 150 -2.79 -13.84 23.35
CA ILE A 150 -1.51 -13.13 23.42
C ILE A 150 -1.50 -12.28 24.69
N TYR A 151 -0.74 -12.73 25.69
CA TYR A 151 -0.61 -12.04 26.96
C TYR A 151 0.46 -10.94 26.92
N TYR A 152 0.18 -9.82 27.57
CA TYR A 152 1.10 -8.70 27.74
C TYR A 152 1.07 -8.22 29.19
N ASP A 153 2.24 -7.93 29.75
CA ASP A 153 2.33 -7.23 31.03
C ASP A 153 1.88 -5.77 30.88
N ASP A 154 1.10 -5.31 31.85
CA ASP A 154 0.43 -3.99 31.84
C ASP A 154 1.41 -2.80 31.78
N ASP A 155 2.68 -3.02 32.13
CA ASP A 155 3.73 -1.99 32.08
C ASP A 155 4.23 -1.70 30.65
N ILE A 156 3.87 -2.53 29.65
CA ILE A 156 4.38 -2.41 28.28
C ILE A 156 3.48 -1.50 27.44
N THR A 157 3.64 -0.21 27.73
CA THR A 157 2.91 0.90 27.11
C THR A 157 3.01 0.94 25.57
N GLN A 158 4.14 0.59 24.96
CA GLN A 158 4.39 0.88 23.54
C GLN A 158 3.48 0.14 22.54
N VAL A 159 2.96 -1.04 22.89
CA VAL A 159 2.06 -1.81 22.03
C VAL A 159 0.63 -1.32 22.18
N LEU A 160 0.16 -1.13 23.42
CA LEU A 160 -1.22 -0.75 23.71
C LEU A 160 -1.59 0.65 23.21
N HIS A 161 -0.63 1.57 23.09
CA HIS A 161 -0.83 2.92 22.53
C HIS A 161 -0.97 2.93 21.00
N ARG A 162 -0.74 1.81 20.31
CA ARG A 162 -0.84 1.77 18.84
C ARG A 162 -2.28 1.83 18.37
N PRO A 163 -2.54 2.37 17.16
CA PRO A 163 -3.85 2.30 16.54
C PRO A 163 -4.38 0.86 16.51
N THR A 164 -5.66 0.67 16.82
CA THR A 164 -6.28 -0.66 16.93
C THR A 164 -6.18 -1.46 15.62
N ASN A 165 -6.23 -0.80 14.47
CA ASN A 165 -6.04 -1.45 13.17
C ASN A 165 -4.62 -2.02 13.00
N GLU A 166 -3.58 -1.34 13.51
CA GLU A 166 -2.21 -1.88 13.50
C GLU A 166 -2.09 -3.13 14.38
N ILE A 167 -2.78 -3.16 15.53
CA ILE A 167 -2.83 -4.35 16.41
C ILE A 167 -3.51 -5.51 15.70
N LYS A 168 -4.68 -5.27 15.08
CA LYS A 168 -5.39 -6.28 14.27
C LYS A 168 -4.48 -6.84 13.17
N LEU A 169 -3.79 -5.97 12.42
CA LEU A 169 -2.85 -6.37 11.36
C LEU A 169 -1.69 -7.23 11.89
N ALA A 170 -1.13 -6.87 13.04
CA ALA A 170 -0.04 -7.63 13.65
C ALA A 170 -0.49 -9.05 14.04
N ILE A 171 -1.70 -9.18 14.59
CA ILE A 171 -2.30 -10.48 14.94
C ILE A 171 -2.58 -11.31 13.68
N LEU A 172 -3.12 -10.69 12.63
CA LEU A 172 -3.35 -11.40 11.36
C LEU A 172 -2.04 -11.94 10.76
N ILE A 173 -0.96 -11.17 10.82
CA ILE A 173 0.36 -11.63 10.38
C ILE A 173 0.90 -12.76 11.26
N PHE A 174 0.65 -12.70 12.57
CA PHE A 174 1.00 -13.77 13.50
C PHE A 174 0.30 -15.08 13.11
N ILE A 175 -1.00 -15.03 12.85
CA ILE A 175 -1.79 -16.19 12.40
C ILE A 175 -1.29 -16.71 11.06
N LEU A 176 -1.07 -15.83 10.07
CA LEU A 176 -0.58 -16.19 8.73
C LEU A 176 0.79 -16.88 8.75
N ARG A 177 1.60 -16.67 9.80
CA ARG A 177 2.91 -17.30 9.96
C ARG A 177 2.89 -18.57 10.81
N GLY A 178 1.72 -19.13 11.07
CA GLY A 178 1.54 -20.37 11.82
C GLY A 178 1.20 -20.16 13.30
N GLY A 179 0.99 -18.91 13.74
CA GLY A 179 0.51 -18.60 15.09
C GLY A 179 1.29 -19.31 16.19
N PHE A 180 0.58 -19.86 17.17
CA PHE A 180 1.17 -20.58 18.30
C PHE A 180 1.85 -21.92 17.92
N GLU A 181 1.56 -22.47 16.74
CA GLU A 181 2.17 -23.72 16.28
C GLU A 181 3.64 -23.51 15.90
N GLU A 182 3.95 -22.38 15.26
CA GLU A 182 5.29 -22.05 14.76
C GLU A 182 6.02 -21.00 15.61
N ILE A 183 5.28 -20.10 16.27
CA ILE A 183 5.84 -18.94 16.98
C ILE A 183 5.74 -19.15 18.49
N LYS A 184 6.89 -19.45 19.10
CA LYS A 184 7.01 -19.71 20.55
C LYS A 184 6.89 -18.46 21.42
N ASN A 185 7.18 -17.28 20.88
CA ASN A 185 7.07 -15.99 21.59
C ASN A 185 6.13 -15.03 20.83
N PRO A 186 4.80 -15.15 21.05
CA PRO A 186 3.80 -14.30 20.39
C PRO A 186 3.96 -12.82 20.74
N GLU A 187 4.28 -12.51 22.00
CA GLU A 187 4.44 -11.14 22.46
C GLU A 187 5.61 -10.44 21.75
N GLY A 188 6.78 -11.07 21.73
CA GLY A 188 7.96 -10.57 21.02
C GLY A 188 7.69 -10.41 19.52
N PHE A 189 6.99 -11.38 18.93
CA PHE A 189 6.62 -11.34 17.52
C PHE A 189 5.74 -10.13 17.20
N ILE A 190 4.66 -9.91 17.97
CA ILE A 190 3.74 -8.79 17.74
C ILE A 190 4.47 -7.46 17.91
N ARG A 191 5.37 -7.33 18.90
CA ARG A 191 6.19 -6.14 19.09
C ARG A 191 7.07 -5.84 17.88
N ASP A 192 7.76 -6.85 17.37
CA ASP A 192 8.66 -6.69 16.21
C ASP A 192 7.87 -6.44 14.93
N CYS A 193 6.71 -7.09 14.79
CA CYS A 193 5.77 -6.89 13.69
C CYS A 193 5.27 -5.44 13.64
N LEU A 194 4.88 -4.88 14.80
CA LEU A 194 4.43 -3.49 14.92
C LEU A 194 5.56 -2.49 14.68
N ARG A 195 6.77 -2.77 15.18
CA ARG A 195 7.95 -1.91 14.98
C ARG A 195 8.37 -1.88 13.51
N GLY A 196 8.44 -3.04 12.87
CA GLY A 196 8.84 -3.18 11.47
C GLY A 196 7.70 -3.01 10.47
N LYS A 197 6.47 -2.78 10.93
CA LYS A 197 5.26 -2.68 10.12
C LYS A 197 5.16 -3.78 9.07
N TRP A 198 5.25 -5.03 9.52
CA TRP A 198 5.43 -6.15 8.60
C TRP A 198 4.30 -6.31 7.58
N TRP A 199 3.12 -5.75 7.82
CA TRP A 199 2.00 -5.68 6.87
C TRP A 199 2.25 -4.82 5.65
N GLU A 200 3.20 -3.89 5.68
CA GLU A 200 3.57 -3.07 4.53
C GLU A 200 4.51 -3.81 3.55
N HIS A 201 5.13 -4.92 4.00
CA HIS A 201 6.01 -5.72 3.16
C HIS A 201 5.22 -6.42 2.05
N PRO A 202 5.68 -6.38 0.78
CA PRO A 202 4.91 -6.87 -0.38
C PRO A 202 4.36 -8.29 -0.19
N ARG A 203 5.16 -9.20 0.37
CA ARG A 203 4.76 -10.59 0.59
C ARG A 203 3.60 -10.69 1.58
N ASN A 204 3.72 -10.08 2.76
CA ASN A 204 2.69 -10.16 3.79
C ASN A 204 1.43 -9.39 3.36
N TYR A 205 1.60 -8.23 2.74
CA TYR A 205 0.50 -7.44 2.20
C TYR A 205 -0.32 -8.24 1.17
N ASN A 206 0.35 -8.92 0.24
CA ASN A 206 -0.35 -9.74 -0.76
C ASN A 206 -1.12 -10.90 -0.12
N HIS A 207 -0.58 -11.52 0.93
CA HIS A 207 -1.31 -12.55 1.68
C HIS A 207 -2.54 -11.98 2.40
N LEU A 208 -2.40 -10.82 3.03
CA LEU A 208 -3.52 -10.13 3.66
C LEU A 208 -4.58 -9.73 2.63
N LEU A 209 -4.18 -9.22 1.46
CA LEU A 209 -5.09 -8.86 0.39
C LEU A 209 -5.82 -10.08 -0.18
N GLN A 210 -5.15 -11.21 -0.32
CA GLN A 210 -5.80 -12.45 -0.76
C GLN A 210 -6.82 -12.97 0.25
N ALA A 211 -6.52 -12.86 1.54
CA ALA A 211 -7.39 -13.37 2.60
C ALA A 211 -8.56 -12.42 2.93
N TYR A 212 -8.32 -11.10 2.90
CA TYR A 212 -9.24 -10.09 3.44
C TYR A 212 -9.60 -9.00 2.43
N GLY A 213 -8.97 -8.91 1.26
CA GLY A 213 -9.13 -7.78 0.33
C GLY A 213 -10.52 -7.58 -0.27
N ASN A 214 -11.43 -8.54 -0.12
CA ASN A 214 -12.83 -8.43 -0.54
C ASN A 214 -13.80 -8.29 0.64
N SER A 215 -13.33 -8.24 1.89
CA SER A 215 -14.17 -8.13 3.08
C SER A 215 -14.29 -6.67 3.54
N THR A 216 -15.39 -6.36 4.24
CA THR A 216 -15.57 -5.08 4.93
C THR A 216 -14.50 -4.83 5.99
N GLU A 217 -13.79 -5.88 6.44
CA GLU A 217 -12.67 -5.76 7.38
C GLU A 217 -11.45 -5.11 6.73
N TRP A 218 -11.31 -5.15 5.41
CA TRP A 218 -10.16 -4.54 4.72
C TRP A 218 -10.08 -3.03 4.96
N ASP A 219 -11.22 -2.34 4.88
CA ASP A 219 -11.32 -0.90 5.10
C ASP A 219 -11.06 -0.53 6.57
N GLU A 220 -11.37 -1.43 7.51
CA GLU A 220 -11.01 -1.25 8.92
C GLU A 220 -9.52 -1.47 9.20
N LEU A 221 -8.89 -2.40 8.48
CA LEU A 221 -7.46 -2.71 8.63
C LEU A 221 -6.58 -1.64 7.98
N PHE A 222 -7.00 -1.14 6.81
CA PHE A 222 -6.35 -0.09 6.05
C PHE A 222 -7.29 1.10 5.85
N PRO A 223 -7.61 1.86 6.92
CA PRO A 223 -8.47 3.02 6.79
C PRO A 223 -7.84 4.02 5.82
N SER A 224 -8.57 4.34 4.76
CA SER A 224 -8.21 5.36 3.79
C SER A 224 -8.15 6.70 4.51
N GLY A 225 -6.95 7.20 4.78
CA GLY A 225 -6.73 8.54 5.34
C GLY A 225 -6.91 9.63 4.30
#